data_AF-A0A1I3L464-F1
#
_entry.id   AF-A0A1I3L464-F1
#
_cell.length_a   1.000
_cell.length_b   1.000
_cell.length_c   1.000
_cell.angle_alpha   90.00
_cell.angle_beta   90.00
_cell.angle_gamma   90.00
#
_symmetry.space_group_name_H-M   'P 1'
#
loop_
_entity.id
_entity.type
_entity.pdbx_description
1 polymer ?
#
loop_
_entity_poly.entity_id
_entity_poly.type
_entity_poly.pdbx_seq_one_letter_code
_entity_poly.pdbx_strand_id
1 'polypeptide(L)'
;MQWSANNDGCAVACSNEAKAIGVKMDTPWFQLKDLAKQHGIIVLSSSYTLYGDMSDRVMTILRDFSPDVEVYSIDACFLGLQVLGKLWPAATEMG
;
A
#
# COMPACT_ATOMS: atom_id res chain seq x y z
N MET A 1 4.06 12.01 5.36
CA MET A 1 2.71 11.67 5.89
C MET A 1 2.76 10.23 6.34
N GLN A 2 2.37 9.95 7.58
CA GLN A 2 2.53 8.63 8.20
C GLN A 2 1.19 8.18 8.79
N TRP A 3 0.86 6.90 8.60
CA TRP A 3 -0.37 6.31 9.10
C TRP A 3 -0.08 5.46 10.32
N SER A 4 -0.81 5.71 11.41
CA SER A 4 -0.81 4.87 12.60
C SER A 4 -1.98 3.88 12.58
N ALA A 5 -1.75 2.65 13.07
CA ALA A 5 -2.83 1.72 13.38
C ALA A 5 -3.84 2.40 14.33
N ASN A 6 -5.12 2.00 14.27
CA ASN A 6 -6.18 2.55 15.12
C ASN A 6 -5.69 2.75 16.56
N ASN A 7 -5.92 3.94 17.11
CA ASN A 7 -5.54 4.32 18.48
C ASN A 7 -4.02 4.54 18.72
N ASP A 8 -3.29 5.05 17.73
CA ASP A 8 -1.88 5.46 17.86
C ASP A 8 -0.92 4.33 18.28
N GLY A 9 -1.17 3.11 17.81
CA GLY A 9 -0.34 1.95 18.15
C GLY A 9 1.07 2.07 17.56
N CYS A 10 1.19 1.83 16.26
CA CYS A 10 2.46 1.82 15.53
C CYS A 10 2.30 2.34 14.09
N ALA A 11 3.43 2.66 13.48
CA ALA A 11 3.56 3.07 12.08
C ALA A 11 3.22 1.92 11.11
N VAL A 12 2.06 1.96 10.47
CA VAL A 12 1.62 0.92 9.51
C VAL A 12 1.84 1.30 8.05
N ALA A 13 2.00 2.59 7.75
CA ALA A 13 2.44 3.06 6.45
C ALA A 13 3.21 4.38 6.60
N CYS A 14 4.23 4.57 5.77
CA CYS A 14 5.14 5.70 5.88
C CYS A 14 5.55 6.18 4.47
N SER A 15 5.47 7.49 4.24
CA SER A 15 5.96 8.09 3.00
C SER A 15 7.47 8.01 2.89
N ASN A 16 8.00 8.10 1.68
CA ASN A 16 9.45 7.96 1.44
C ASN A 16 10.25 9.05 2.16
N GLU A 17 9.71 10.26 2.25
CA GLU A 17 10.31 11.40 2.96
C GLU A 17 10.43 11.11 4.46
N ALA A 18 9.41 10.50 5.05
CA ALA A 18 9.42 10.12 6.46
C ALA A 18 10.38 8.94 6.72
N LYS A 19 10.48 7.97 5.80
CA LYS A 19 11.51 6.92 5.88
C LYS A 19 12.93 7.47 5.82
N ALA A 20 13.17 8.48 4.96
CA ALA A 20 14.48 9.09 4.79
C ALA A 20 15.02 9.78 6.06
N ILE A 21 14.12 10.27 6.93
CA ILE A 21 14.44 10.89 8.22
C ILE A 21 14.44 9.89 9.39
N GLY A 22 14.42 8.58 9.10
CA GLY A 22 14.63 7.54 10.10
C GLY A 22 13.35 6.93 10.69
N VAL A 23 12.17 7.28 10.17
CA VAL A 23 10.93 6.59 10.56
C VAL A 23 10.94 5.17 10.03
N LYS A 24 10.94 4.20 10.93
CA LYS A 24 10.82 2.78 10.60
C LYS A 24 9.37 2.34 10.65
N MET A 25 9.02 1.40 9.76
CA MET A 25 7.74 0.70 9.81
C MET A 25 7.63 -0.09 11.12
N ASP A 26 6.40 -0.32 11.58
CA ASP A 26 6.05 -1.01 12.82
C ASP A 26 6.60 -0.38 14.11
N THR A 27 7.18 0.82 14.02
CA THR A 27 7.68 1.52 15.21
C THR A 27 6.49 2.08 16.01
N PRO A 28 6.41 1.80 17.32
CA PRO A 28 5.36 2.35 18.16
C PRO A 28 5.36 3.87 18.18
N TRP A 29 4.17 4.49 18.20
CA TRP A 29 4.03 5.95 18.12
C TRP A 29 4.82 6.67 19.21
N PHE A 30 4.82 6.16 20.45
CA PHE A 30 5.52 6.80 21.56
C PHE A 30 7.03 6.98 21.34
N GLN A 31 7.66 6.13 20.50
CA GLN A 31 9.07 6.25 20.14
C GLN A 31 9.29 7.26 19.01
N LEU A 32 8.26 7.51 18.20
CA LEU A 32 8.29 8.43 17.06
C LEU A 32 7.86 9.85 17.41
N LYS A 33 7.14 10.07 18.54
CA LYS A 33 6.56 11.36 18.93
C LYS A 33 7.56 12.52 18.87
N ASP A 34 8.78 12.32 19.37
CA ASP A 34 9.78 13.39 19.41
C ASP A 34 10.38 13.67 18.03
N LEU A 35 10.70 12.62 17.27
CA LEU A 35 11.15 12.73 15.89
C LEU A 35 10.09 13.41 15.01
N ALA A 36 8.82 13.05 15.21
CA ALA A 36 7.70 13.63 14.48
C ALA A 36 7.54 15.12 14.76
N LYS A 37 7.68 15.56 16.00
CA LYS A 37 7.68 16.99 16.36
C LYS A 37 8.87 17.73 15.77
N GLN A 38 10.06 17.14 15.83
CA GLN A 38 11.29 17.76 15.33
C GLN A 38 11.25 18.01 13.81
N HIS A 39 10.70 17.07 13.05
CA HIS A 39 10.69 17.13 11.59
C HIS A 39 9.32 17.49 10.98
N GLY A 40 8.34 17.86 11.82
CA GLY A 40 7.00 18.22 11.35
C GLY A 40 6.24 17.07 10.66
N ILE A 41 6.43 15.83 11.11
CA ILE A 41 5.77 14.67 10.52
C ILE A 41 4.29 14.69 10.88
N ILE A 42 3.45 14.68 9.84
CA ILE A 42 2.00 14.56 9.98
C ILE A 42 1.63 13.09 10.17
N VAL A 43 0.95 12.80 11.28
CA VAL A 43 0.43 11.47 11.62
C VAL A 43 -1.08 11.45 11.48
N LEU A 44 -1.59 10.39 10.85
CA LEU A 44 -2.99 10.22 10.53
C LEU A 44 -3.48 8.85 10.96
N SER A 45 -4.72 8.81 11.43
CA SER A 45 -5.38 7.54 11.77
C SER A 45 -5.80 6.81 10.51
N SER A 46 -5.58 5.50 10.49
CA SER A 46 -5.95 4.63 9.37
C SER A 46 -7.47 4.55 9.19
N SER A 47 -7.97 4.78 7.97
CA SER A 47 -9.39 4.60 7.62
C SER A 47 -9.57 3.31 6.81
N TYR A 48 -9.78 2.18 7.49
CA TYR A 48 -9.88 0.87 6.84
C TYR A 48 -11.00 0.79 5.80
N THR A 49 -12.14 1.45 6.03
CA THR A 49 -13.25 1.49 5.06
C THR A 49 -12.85 2.18 3.77
N LEU A 50 -12.14 3.31 3.86
CA LEU A 50 -11.68 4.04 2.69
C LEU A 50 -10.66 3.23 1.88
N TYR A 51 -9.70 2.60 2.55
CA TYR A 51 -8.70 1.76 1.89
C TYR A 51 -9.30 0.50 1.28
N GLY A 52 -10.31 -0.10 1.93
CA GLY A 52 -11.07 -1.23 1.39
C GLY A 52 -11.78 -0.86 0.09
N ASP A 53 -12.54 0.25 0.07
CA ASP A 53 -13.21 0.73 -1.15
C ASP A 53 -12.21 1.00 -2.29
N MET A 54 -11.08 1.63 -1.98
CA MET A 54 -10.03 1.86 -2.98
C MET A 54 -9.45 0.55 -3.52
N SER A 55 -9.23 -0.45 -2.66
CA SER A 55 -8.79 -1.78 -3.06
C SER A 55 -9.78 -2.43 -4.01
N ASP A 56 -11.06 -2.48 -3.63
CA ASP A 56 -12.12 -3.11 -4.42
C ASP A 56 -12.24 -2.49 -5.83
N ARG A 57 -12.07 -1.17 -5.93
CA ARG A 57 -12.08 -0.45 -7.21
C ARG A 57 -10.89 -0.84 -8.09
N VAL A 58 -9.68 -0.93 -7.52
CA VAL A 58 -8.49 -1.38 -8.25
C VAL A 58 -8.66 -2.83 -8.70
N MET A 59 -9.11 -3.72 -7.81
CA MET A 59 -9.31 -5.13 -8.12
C MET A 59 -10.39 -5.33 -9.20
N THR A 60 -11.43 -4.49 -9.22
CA THR A 60 -12.46 -4.50 -10.27
C THR A 60 -11.85 -4.19 -11.63
N ILE A 61 -11.02 -3.15 -11.73
CA ILE A 61 -10.33 -2.80 -12.98
C ILE A 61 -9.41 -3.95 -13.43
N LEU A 62 -8.69 -4.59 -12.51
CA LEU A 62 -7.78 -5.69 -12.83
C LEU A 62 -8.50 -6.93 -13.37
N ARG A 63 -9.74 -7.19 -12.90
CA ARG A 63 -10.58 -8.29 -13.41
C ARG A 63 -11.03 -8.10 -14.86
N ASP A 64 -11.00 -6.88 -15.38
CA ASP A 64 -11.28 -6.65 -16.80
C ASP A 64 -10.12 -7.14 -17.71
N PHE A 65 -8.90 -7.26 -17.17
CA PHE A 65 -7.73 -7.71 -17.92
C PHE A 65 -7.53 -9.23 -17.88
N SER A 66 -8.00 -9.89 -16.82
CA SER A 66 -7.93 -11.33 -16.69
C SER A 66 -9.07 -11.87 -15.82
N PRO A 67 -9.69 -13.00 -16.19
CA PRO A 67 -10.60 -13.70 -15.30
C PRO A 67 -9.88 -14.35 -14.10
N ASP A 68 -8.58 -14.63 -14.23
CA ASP A 68 -7.77 -15.31 -13.22
C ASP A 68 -7.08 -14.28 -12.31
N VAL A 69 -7.83 -13.75 -11.33
CA VAL A 69 -7.33 -12.78 -10.33
C VAL A 69 -7.41 -13.38 -8.92
N GLU A 70 -6.27 -13.46 -8.24
CA GLU A 70 -6.18 -13.86 -6.84
C GLU A 70 -5.75 -12.68 -5.97
N VAL A 71 -6.64 -12.19 -5.11
CA VAL A 71 -6.33 -11.09 -4.18
C VAL A 71 -5.53 -11.63 -3.00
N TYR A 72 -4.29 -11.16 -2.82
CA TYR A 72 -3.37 -11.60 -1.77
C TYR A 72 -3.44 -10.71 -0.52
N SER A 73 -3.55 -9.39 -0.73
CA SER A 73 -3.72 -8.39 0.33
C SER A 73 -4.56 -7.22 -0.18
N ILE A 74 -4.78 -6.21 0.67
CA ILE A 74 -5.52 -4.99 0.31
C ILE A 74 -4.89 -4.20 -0.85
N ASP A 75 -3.60 -4.38 -1.10
CA ASP A 75 -2.82 -3.66 -2.10
C ASP A 75 -2.07 -4.58 -3.07
N ALA A 76 -2.24 -5.89 -2.96
CA ALA A 76 -1.55 -6.87 -3.82
C ALA A 76 -2.48 -7.99 -4.30
N CYS A 77 -2.30 -8.37 -5.56
CA CYS A 77 -2.98 -9.52 -6.16
C CYS A 77 -2.09 -10.17 -7.23
N PHE A 78 -2.41 -11.41 -7.58
CA PHE A 78 -1.81 -12.14 -8.68
C PHE A 78 -2.78 -12.17 -9.86
N LEU A 79 -2.27 -11.87 -11.07
CA LEU A 79 -3.03 -11.93 -12.31
C LEU A 79 -2.48 -13.05 -13.20
N GLY A 80 -3.36 -13.95 -13.63
CA GLY A 80 -3.07 -14.90 -14.68
C GLY A 80 -3.05 -14.21 -16.05
N LEU A 81 -1.93 -14.27 -16.77
CA LEU A 81 -1.78 -13.67 -18.10
C LEU A 81 -1.75 -14.70 -19.23
N GLN A 82 -2.27 -15.91 -18.98
CA GLN A 82 -2.19 -17.04 -19.90
C GLN A 82 -2.83 -16.73 -21.26
N VAL A 83 -3.86 -15.88 -21.30
CA VAL A 83 -4.52 -15.42 -22.55
C VAL A 83 -3.73 -14.28 -23.21
N LEU A 84 -3.08 -13.41 -22.43
CA LEU A 84 -2.30 -12.27 -22.92
C LEU A 84 -0.94 -12.67 -23.52
N GLY A 85 -0.38 -13.81 -23.13
CA GLY A 85 0.87 -14.33 -23.71
C GLY A 85 0.82 -14.60 -25.23
N LYS A 86 -0.37 -14.58 -25.84
CA LYS A 86 -0.53 -14.63 -27.31
C LYS A 86 -0.36 -13.26 -28.00
N LEU A 87 -0.59 -12.18 -27.27
CA LEU A 87 -0.47 -10.80 -27.77
C LEU A 87 0.92 -10.22 -27.51
N TRP A 88 1.56 -10.67 -26.43
CA TRP A 88 2.87 -10.20 -26.02
C TRP A 88 3.82 -11.37 -25.77
N PRO A 89 4.88 -11.57 -26.60
CA PRO A 89 5.78 -12.73 -26.53
C PRO A 89 6.55 -12.87 -25.22
N ALA A 90 6.75 -11.77 -24.48
CA ALA A 90 7.49 -11.74 -23.23
C ALA A 90 6.88 -10.73 -22.24
N ALA A 91 6.92 -11.05 -20.93
CA ALA A 91 6.38 -10.19 -19.89
C ALA A 91 7.11 -8.83 -19.77
N THR A 92 8.40 -8.77 -20.16
CA THR A 92 9.25 -7.55 -20.17
C THR A 92 8.81 -6.47 -21.15
N GLU A 93 7.86 -6.81 -21.99
CA GLU A 93 7.54 -6.04 -23.18
C GLU A 93 6.11 -5.46 -22.99
N MET A 94 5.38 -5.92 -21.95
CA MET A 94 4.36 -5.14 -21.22
C MET A 94 5.04 -4.05 -20.37
N GLY A 95 5.27 -2.89 -20.99
CA GLY A 95 5.48 -1.55 -20.38
C GLY A 95 6.09 -1.45 -18.98
#